data_AF-A0A932UZ06-F1
#
_entry.id   AF-A0A932UZ06-F1
#
_cell.length_a   1.000
_cell.length_b   1.000
_cell.length_c   1.000
_cell.angle_alpha   90.00
_cell.angle_beta   90.00
_cell.angle_gamma   90.00
#
_symmetry.space_group_name_H-M   'P 1'
#
loop_
_entity.id
_entity.type
_entity.pdbx_description
1 polymer ?
#
loop_
_entity_poly.entity_id
_entity_poly.type
_entity_poly.pdbx_seq_one_letter_code
_entity_poly.pdbx_strand_id
1 'polypeptide(L)'
;MPTGELASKTIHELRGLLEAGTVSPQEVLDDVLARIERFNPTLHAYIMVQPERVRRQLRDGGTLAGRRGRLHGIPITIKDNICITGEETACGSKILQGFRSPYDATVIERLRREGAVLIPRANMDEFAFGSSTENSAFGPTKNPWGQALDRVPGGSSGGSAAAVAADLAVAALGSDTGGSIRQPAAFCGIVGLKPTYGRVSRYGLIAFASSLDQIGPLTKDVRDAAIVLSVIAGHDERDSTSAPVDVPEYLRALEQPVKGLRIGVPALPEEGLDPGIKTALAEALRVFERLGVTTETVALPHISHAVETYYIIATAEASSNLARYDGVKYGLRATVSGLRSPVSGLRWEVYTHGGRTPTGKDAIAWAKDAEQRGAGEILLTSMDRDGTKAGYDLELTKAVADAVRIPVIASGGAGTLEHFYDALTVGGADAALAASLFHFGELSIGDVKHSLAARGVPVRV
;
A
#
# COMPACT_ATOMS: atom_id res chain seq x y z
N MET A 1 31.26 -18.69 5.25
CA MET A 1 31.33 -17.33 4.70
C MET A 1 30.93 -16.35 5.79
N PRO A 2 31.60 -15.19 5.96
CA PRO A 2 31.15 -14.13 6.86
C PRO A 2 29.69 -13.72 6.57
N THR A 3 28.89 -13.48 7.62
CA THR A 3 27.50 -13.06 7.46
C THR A 3 27.41 -11.75 6.68
N GLY A 4 26.61 -11.76 5.62
CA GLY A 4 26.33 -10.66 4.73
C GLY A 4 27.23 -10.58 3.50
N GLU A 5 28.13 -11.54 3.29
CA GLU A 5 28.99 -11.60 2.09
C GLU A 5 28.18 -11.92 0.82
N LEU A 6 27.17 -12.78 0.90
CA LEU A 6 26.32 -13.12 -0.24
C LEU A 6 25.21 -12.09 -0.42
N ALA A 7 24.64 -11.63 0.68
CA ALA A 7 23.59 -10.63 0.66
C ALA A 7 24.05 -9.29 0.07
N SER A 8 25.35 -8.96 0.13
CA SER A 8 25.93 -7.75 -0.47
C SER A 8 26.17 -7.84 -1.97
N LYS A 9 26.18 -9.04 -2.55
CA LYS A 9 26.36 -9.25 -3.99
C LYS A 9 25.13 -8.80 -4.79
N THR A 10 25.36 -8.56 -6.07
CA THR A 10 24.35 -8.32 -7.10
C THR A 10 23.74 -9.64 -7.59
N ILE A 11 22.60 -9.57 -8.27
CA ILE A 11 21.95 -10.72 -8.91
C ILE A 11 22.91 -11.39 -9.89
N HIS A 12 23.55 -10.62 -10.77
CA HIS A 12 24.42 -11.20 -11.80
C HIS A 12 25.69 -11.86 -11.21
N GLU A 13 26.24 -11.36 -10.11
CA GLU A 13 27.32 -12.03 -9.38
C GLU A 13 26.84 -13.33 -8.71
N LEU A 14 25.71 -13.28 -7.99
CA LEU A 14 25.14 -14.45 -7.32
C LEU A 14 24.78 -15.55 -8.31
N ARG A 15 24.25 -15.18 -9.49
CA ARG A 15 23.99 -16.13 -10.57
C ARG A 15 25.25 -16.85 -11.02
N GLY A 16 26.36 -16.14 -11.22
CA GLY A 16 27.63 -16.78 -11.57
C GLY A 16 28.07 -17.81 -10.53
N LEU A 17 27.93 -17.51 -9.25
CA LEU A 17 28.26 -18.42 -8.15
C LEU A 17 27.30 -19.63 -8.07
N LEU A 18 26.01 -19.41 -8.27
CA LEU A 18 24.98 -20.46 -8.26
C LEU A 18 25.10 -21.39 -9.48
N GLU A 19 25.40 -20.84 -10.66
CA GLU A 19 25.63 -21.59 -11.90
C GLU A 19 26.91 -22.43 -11.80
N ALA A 20 27.96 -21.89 -11.19
CA ALA A 20 29.20 -22.62 -10.90
C ALA A 20 29.07 -23.66 -9.77
N GLY A 21 27.97 -23.64 -9.02
CA GLY A 21 27.75 -24.53 -7.87
C GLY A 21 28.67 -24.24 -6.68
N THR A 22 29.29 -23.06 -6.62
CA THR A 22 30.16 -22.65 -5.50
C THR A 22 29.35 -22.22 -4.27
N VAL A 23 28.09 -21.83 -4.47
CA VAL A 23 27.11 -21.53 -3.42
C VAL A 23 25.76 -22.14 -3.81
N SER A 24 24.93 -22.43 -2.82
CA SER A 24 23.56 -22.91 -3.00
C SER A 24 22.52 -21.80 -2.81
N PRO A 25 21.31 -21.93 -3.38
CA PRO A 25 20.19 -21.01 -3.09
C PRO A 25 19.88 -20.87 -1.60
N GLN A 26 20.04 -21.97 -0.85
CA GLN A 26 19.80 -21.99 0.59
C GLN A 26 20.83 -21.12 1.33
N GLU A 27 22.11 -21.21 0.97
CA GLU A 27 23.16 -20.35 1.56
C GLU A 27 22.94 -18.87 1.26
N VAL A 28 22.54 -18.52 0.03
CA VAL A 28 22.21 -17.14 -0.33
C VAL A 28 21.03 -16.63 0.49
N LEU A 29 19.96 -17.42 0.61
CA LEU A 29 18.79 -17.05 1.38
C LEU A 29 19.10 -16.89 2.87
N ASP A 30 19.84 -17.83 3.45
CA ASP A 30 20.17 -17.80 4.87
C ASP A 30 21.05 -16.60 5.22
N ASP A 31 21.96 -16.20 4.33
CA ASP A 31 22.78 -15.00 4.52
C ASP A 31 21.94 -13.71 4.51
N VAL A 32 20.98 -13.61 3.59
CA VAL A 32 20.02 -12.49 3.54
C VAL A 32 19.14 -12.46 4.79
N LEU A 33 18.58 -13.60 5.21
CA LEU A 33 17.74 -13.69 6.40
C LEU A 33 18.52 -13.34 7.67
N ALA A 34 19.77 -13.74 7.79
CA ALA A 34 20.64 -13.38 8.92
C ALA A 34 20.90 -11.87 8.99
N ARG A 35 21.05 -11.19 7.84
CA ARG A 35 21.14 -9.73 7.80
C ARG A 35 19.84 -9.05 8.20
N ILE A 36 18.71 -9.54 7.68
CA ILE A 36 17.38 -9.04 8.06
C ILE A 36 17.19 -9.13 9.57
N GLU A 37 17.47 -10.29 10.17
CA GLU A 37 17.35 -10.49 11.62
C GLU A 37 18.21 -9.49 12.41
N ARG A 38 19.43 -9.23 11.94
CA ARG A 38 20.37 -8.32 12.61
C ARG A 38 19.98 -6.85 12.51
N PHE A 39 19.52 -6.38 11.35
CA PHE A 39 19.41 -4.94 11.06
C PHE A 39 17.99 -4.43 10.90
N ASN A 40 17.02 -5.29 10.59
CA ASN A 40 15.62 -4.86 10.48
C ASN A 40 15.03 -4.31 11.79
N PRO A 41 15.40 -4.78 12.99
CA PRO A 41 14.91 -4.17 14.24
C PRO A 41 15.20 -2.67 14.36
N THR A 42 16.28 -2.19 13.71
CA THR A 42 16.68 -0.78 13.75
C THR A 42 16.24 0.00 12.51
N LEU A 43 16.32 -0.62 11.33
CA LEU A 43 15.97 0.04 10.06
C LEU A 43 14.47 0.00 9.75
N HIS A 44 13.77 -1.03 10.23
CA HIS A 44 12.37 -1.29 9.99
C HIS A 44 11.99 -1.25 8.49
N ALA A 45 12.84 -1.87 7.66
CA ALA A 45 12.65 -1.99 6.22
C ALA A 45 11.56 -3.02 5.85
N TYR A 46 11.31 -3.99 6.72
CA TYR A 46 10.22 -4.95 6.63
C TYR A 46 9.27 -4.79 7.82
N ILE A 47 7.97 -4.88 7.55
CA ILE A 47 6.95 -4.86 8.60
C ILE A 47 7.01 -6.17 9.41
N MET A 48 7.15 -7.30 8.71
CA MET A 48 7.27 -8.62 9.31
C MET A 48 7.95 -9.56 8.33
N VAL A 49 8.88 -10.38 8.81
CA VAL A 49 9.48 -11.48 8.05
C VAL A 49 9.18 -12.78 8.76
N GLN A 50 8.82 -13.82 8.00
CA GLN A 50 8.62 -15.19 8.50
C GLN A 50 9.69 -16.11 7.89
N PRO A 51 10.90 -16.20 8.48
CA PRO A 51 12.06 -16.88 7.87
C PRO A 51 11.75 -18.31 7.42
N GLU A 52 11.08 -19.09 8.27
CA GLU A 52 10.73 -20.48 7.95
C GLU A 52 9.78 -20.61 6.76
N ARG A 53 8.89 -19.63 6.58
CA ARG A 53 8.00 -19.60 5.42
C ARG A 53 8.74 -19.25 4.14
N VAL A 54 9.72 -18.34 4.22
CA VAL A 54 10.58 -18.00 3.09
C VAL A 54 11.44 -19.22 2.70
N ARG A 55 12.07 -19.90 3.68
CA ARG A 55 12.88 -21.11 3.45
C ARG A 55 12.09 -22.25 2.82
N ARG A 56 10.80 -22.41 3.13
CA ARG A 56 9.94 -23.44 2.50
C ARG A 56 9.85 -23.30 0.98
N GLN A 57 9.98 -22.09 0.43
CA GLN A 57 9.91 -21.87 -1.02
C GLN A 57 11.01 -22.60 -1.81
N LEU A 58 12.15 -22.89 -1.17
CA LEU A 58 13.23 -23.69 -1.75
C LEU A 58 13.01 -25.20 -1.55
N ARG A 59 12.26 -25.63 -0.53
CA ARG A 59 12.04 -27.06 -0.23
C ARG A 59 10.90 -27.68 -1.04
N ASP A 60 9.83 -26.92 -1.24
CA ASP A 60 8.58 -27.44 -1.81
C ASP A 60 8.64 -27.62 -3.34
N GLY A 61 9.83 -27.63 -3.94
CA GLY A 61 10.05 -27.89 -5.37
C GLY A 61 9.51 -26.82 -6.34
N GLY A 62 8.70 -25.86 -5.87
CA GLY A 62 8.01 -24.86 -6.68
C GLY A 62 8.90 -23.88 -7.44
N THR A 63 10.20 -23.80 -7.10
CA THR A 63 11.22 -22.99 -7.79
C THR A 63 12.37 -23.82 -8.38
N LEU A 64 12.39 -25.14 -8.13
CA LEU A 64 13.55 -26.01 -8.38
C LEU A 64 13.27 -27.19 -9.35
N ALA A 65 12.02 -27.45 -9.73
CA ALA A 65 11.68 -28.54 -10.64
C ALA A 65 11.94 -28.18 -12.12
N GLY A 66 13.19 -28.30 -12.57
CA GLY A 66 13.52 -28.59 -13.97
C GLY A 66 14.21 -27.48 -14.78
N ARG A 67 13.76 -26.22 -14.74
CA ARG A 67 14.42 -25.10 -15.45
C ARG A 67 14.89 -24.02 -14.48
N ARG A 68 16.22 -23.80 -14.44
CA ARG A 68 16.82 -22.66 -13.73
C ARG A 68 16.55 -21.39 -14.52
N GLY A 69 15.52 -20.65 -14.11
CA GLY A 69 15.20 -19.34 -14.68
C GLY A 69 16.26 -18.27 -14.37
N ARG A 70 16.08 -17.08 -14.93
CA ARG A 70 16.98 -15.92 -14.79
C ARG A 70 17.16 -15.45 -13.34
N LEU A 71 16.29 -15.86 -12.42
CA LEU A 71 16.31 -15.48 -11.01
C LEU A 71 16.35 -16.71 -10.08
N HIS A 72 16.78 -17.87 -10.59
CA HIS A 72 16.80 -19.10 -9.83
C HIS A 72 17.58 -18.96 -8.52
N GLY A 73 16.88 -19.14 -7.39
CA GLY A 73 17.48 -19.08 -6.06
C GLY A 73 17.80 -17.67 -5.56
N ILE A 74 17.42 -16.62 -6.29
CA ILE A 74 17.69 -15.23 -5.91
C ILE A 74 16.58 -14.72 -4.99
N PRO A 75 16.90 -14.24 -3.77
CA PRO A 75 15.91 -13.61 -2.88
C PRO A 75 15.49 -12.22 -3.39
N ILE A 76 14.20 -12.03 -3.62
CA ILE A 76 13.60 -10.77 -4.08
C ILE A 76 12.60 -10.28 -3.04
N THR A 77 12.78 -9.04 -2.60
CA THR A 77 11.91 -8.38 -1.62
C THR A 77 10.69 -7.76 -2.28
N ILE A 78 9.52 -7.90 -1.69
CA ILE A 78 8.26 -7.46 -2.28
C ILE A 78 7.60 -6.41 -1.37
N LYS A 79 7.30 -5.23 -1.92
CA LYS A 79 6.52 -4.18 -1.24
C LYS A 79 5.14 -4.70 -0.82
N ASP A 80 4.68 -4.30 0.37
CA ASP A 80 3.47 -4.82 1.02
C ASP A 80 2.13 -4.46 0.33
N ASN A 81 2.15 -3.76 -0.82
CA ASN A 81 0.96 -3.53 -1.66
C ASN A 81 0.90 -4.40 -2.92
N ILE A 82 1.76 -5.42 -3.03
CA ILE A 82 1.76 -6.38 -4.12
C ILE A 82 1.28 -7.73 -3.56
N CYS A 83 0.13 -8.20 -4.06
CA CYS A 83 -0.53 -9.40 -3.58
C CYS A 83 0.28 -10.68 -3.85
N ILE A 84 0.42 -11.52 -2.82
CA ILE A 84 1.00 -12.87 -2.91
C ILE A 84 0.04 -13.84 -2.22
N THR A 85 -0.32 -14.92 -2.92
CA THR A 85 -1.29 -15.92 -2.47
C THR A 85 -0.94 -16.46 -1.08
N GLY A 86 -1.90 -16.36 -0.18
CA GLY A 86 -1.80 -16.82 1.20
C GLY A 86 -0.88 -15.96 2.09
N GLU A 87 -0.09 -15.04 1.55
CA GLU A 87 0.66 -14.06 2.35
C GLU A 87 -0.23 -12.92 2.77
N GLU A 88 0.13 -12.29 3.89
CA GLU A 88 -0.51 -11.05 4.31
C GLU A 88 -0.08 -9.91 3.38
N THR A 89 -1.02 -9.03 3.03
CA THR A 89 -0.77 -7.85 2.18
C THR A 89 -1.51 -6.66 2.81
N ALA A 90 -0.85 -5.92 3.68
CA ALA A 90 -1.50 -4.92 4.51
C ALA A 90 -1.39 -3.49 3.94
N CYS A 91 -0.59 -3.27 2.88
CA CYS A 91 -0.29 -1.95 2.32
C CYS A 91 0.24 -0.94 3.35
N GLY A 92 0.94 -1.40 4.39
CA GLY A 92 1.34 -0.52 5.50
C GLY A 92 0.16 0.03 6.33
N SER A 93 -1.05 -0.51 6.16
CA SER A 93 -2.30 -0.08 6.83
C SER A 93 -2.79 -1.06 7.89
N LYS A 94 -3.49 -0.54 8.90
CA LYS A 94 -4.28 -1.36 9.83
C LYS A 94 -5.58 -1.89 9.23
N ILE A 95 -6.16 -1.22 8.23
CA ILE A 95 -7.42 -1.66 7.64
C ILE A 95 -7.28 -2.97 6.86
N LEU A 96 -6.05 -3.32 6.43
CA LEU A 96 -5.74 -4.58 5.77
C LEU A 96 -4.83 -5.48 6.62
N GLN A 97 -4.63 -5.17 7.91
CA GLN A 97 -3.89 -6.05 8.80
C GLN A 97 -4.62 -7.41 8.88
N GLY A 98 -3.90 -8.48 8.60
CA GLY A 98 -4.43 -9.85 8.53
C GLY A 98 -5.11 -10.23 7.21
N PHE A 99 -5.27 -9.30 6.25
CA PHE A 99 -5.75 -9.65 4.91
C PHE A 99 -4.73 -10.56 4.22
N ARG A 100 -5.15 -11.79 3.90
CA ARG A 100 -4.35 -12.74 3.12
C ARG A 100 -4.87 -12.78 1.69
N SER A 101 -3.99 -12.48 0.73
CA SER A 101 -4.41 -12.44 -0.67
C SER A 101 -4.85 -13.84 -1.13
N PRO A 102 -6.00 -13.99 -1.80
CA PRO A 102 -6.40 -15.28 -2.38
C PRO A 102 -5.76 -15.56 -3.75
N TYR A 103 -4.92 -14.65 -4.26
CA TYR A 103 -4.27 -14.77 -5.57
C TYR A 103 -2.88 -14.09 -5.60
N ASP A 104 -2.07 -14.46 -6.60
CA ASP A 104 -0.79 -13.82 -6.90
C ASP A 104 -1.00 -12.64 -7.84
N ALA A 105 -0.26 -11.55 -7.61
CA ALA A 105 -0.07 -10.54 -8.64
C ALA A 105 0.69 -11.12 -9.84
N THR A 106 0.49 -10.58 -11.04
CA THR A 106 1.14 -11.10 -12.25
C THR A 106 2.67 -11.08 -12.16
N VAL A 107 3.24 -10.05 -11.52
CA VAL A 107 4.69 -9.97 -11.29
C VAL A 107 5.20 -11.09 -10.38
N ILE A 108 4.39 -11.56 -9.44
CA ILE A 108 4.74 -12.63 -8.50
C ILE A 108 4.75 -13.97 -9.22
N GLU A 109 3.77 -14.23 -10.08
CA GLU A 109 3.75 -15.41 -10.94
C GLU A 109 4.99 -15.46 -11.85
N ARG A 110 5.35 -14.32 -12.47
CA ARG A 110 6.54 -14.21 -13.34
C ARG A 110 7.84 -14.46 -12.56
N LEU A 111 8.00 -13.87 -11.38
CA LEU A 111 9.15 -14.10 -10.51
C LEU A 111 9.27 -15.57 -10.09
N ARG A 112 8.17 -16.22 -9.71
CA ARG A 112 8.16 -17.65 -9.35
C ARG A 112 8.54 -18.53 -10.53
N ARG A 113 8.02 -18.25 -11.74
CA ARG A 113 8.37 -18.97 -12.98
C ARG A 113 9.87 -18.88 -13.31
N GLU A 114 10.51 -17.78 -12.95
CA GLU A 114 11.95 -17.58 -13.13
C GLU A 114 12.79 -18.06 -11.93
N GLY A 115 12.16 -18.72 -10.94
CA GLY A 115 12.82 -19.38 -9.82
C GLY A 115 13.23 -18.45 -8.67
N ALA A 116 12.69 -17.23 -8.61
CA ALA A 116 12.98 -16.29 -7.52
C ALA A 116 12.41 -16.77 -6.18
N VAL A 117 13.10 -16.46 -5.09
CA VAL A 117 12.63 -16.68 -3.71
C VAL A 117 12.06 -15.36 -3.20
N LEU A 118 10.80 -15.34 -2.78
CA LEU A 118 10.11 -14.10 -2.43
C LEU A 118 10.21 -13.81 -0.94
N ILE A 119 10.65 -12.61 -0.57
CA ILE A 119 10.60 -12.10 0.80
C ILE A 119 9.51 -11.02 0.85
N PRO A 120 8.30 -11.34 1.36
CA PRO A 120 7.20 -10.40 1.32
C PRO A 120 7.36 -9.29 2.37
N ARG A 121 6.52 -8.25 2.23
CA ARG A 121 6.24 -7.24 3.25
C ARG A 121 7.39 -6.28 3.57
N ALA A 122 8.04 -5.76 2.54
CA ALA A 122 8.77 -4.50 2.68
C ALA A 122 7.81 -3.37 3.08
N ASN A 123 8.23 -2.57 4.05
CA ASN A 123 7.47 -1.47 4.63
C ASN A 123 7.26 -0.33 3.61
N MET A 124 6.21 0.45 3.83
CA MET A 124 5.77 1.50 2.91
C MET A 124 4.89 2.50 3.64
N ASP A 125 4.75 3.71 3.07
CA ASP A 125 3.66 4.60 3.47
C ASP A 125 2.31 3.89 3.26
N GLU A 126 1.38 4.12 4.19
CA GLU A 126 0.05 3.53 4.16
C GLU A 126 -0.64 3.77 2.80
N PHE A 127 -1.08 2.70 2.14
CA PHE A 127 -1.68 2.72 0.80
C PHE A 127 -0.86 3.42 -0.29
N ALA A 128 0.46 3.51 -0.11
CA ALA A 128 1.39 4.21 -0.98
C ALA A 128 1.29 5.76 -0.92
N PHE A 129 0.56 6.32 0.05
CA PHE A 129 0.41 7.76 0.27
C PHE A 129 1.54 8.34 1.13
N GLY A 130 2.63 8.73 0.47
CA GLY A 130 3.68 9.48 1.13
C GLY A 130 4.99 9.44 0.38
N SER A 131 5.95 10.17 0.94
CA SER A 131 7.29 10.36 0.39
C SER A 131 8.39 10.17 1.44
N SER A 132 8.08 9.51 2.56
CA SER A 132 9.04 9.28 3.66
C SER A 132 8.93 7.92 4.35
N THR A 133 7.87 7.14 4.12
CA THR A 133 7.55 5.89 4.83
C THR A 133 7.23 6.10 6.33
N GLU A 134 7.05 7.35 6.76
CA GLU A 134 6.64 7.66 8.14
C GLU A 134 5.16 7.41 8.39
N ASN A 135 4.34 7.44 7.33
CA ASN A 135 2.91 7.16 7.43
C ASN A 135 2.58 5.66 7.52
N SER A 136 3.58 4.79 7.59
CA SER A 136 3.31 3.36 7.84
C SER A 136 2.61 3.19 9.19
N ALA A 137 1.44 2.58 9.20
CA ALA A 137 0.71 2.28 10.43
C ALA A 137 1.41 1.22 11.30
N PHE A 138 2.53 0.67 10.83
CA PHE A 138 3.40 -0.25 11.58
C PHE A 138 4.68 0.43 12.10
N GLY A 139 4.90 1.70 11.76
CA GLY A 139 6.05 2.49 12.19
C GLY A 139 7.02 2.83 11.04
N PRO A 140 7.84 3.89 11.21
CA PRO A 140 8.68 4.43 10.15
C PRO A 140 9.85 3.52 9.80
N THR A 141 10.24 3.48 8.52
CA THR A 141 11.54 2.97 8.06
C THR A 141 12.62 4.05 8.20
N LYS A 142 13.86 3.68 8.47
CA LYS A 142 15.02 4.58 8.55
C LYS A 142 15.97 4.43 7.37
N ASN A 143 16.62 5.52 6.97
CA ASN A 143 17.63 5.50 5.91
C ASN A 143 18.96 4.94 6.43
N PRO A 144 19.55 3.92 5.78
CA PRO A 144 20.80 3.30 6.23
C PRO A 144 22.03 4.21 6.15
N TRP A 145 21.98 5.32 5.42
CA TRP A 145 23.08 6.28 5.31
C TRP A 145 23.04 7.40 6.38
N GLY A 146 22.00 7.46 7.22
CA GLY A 146 21.90 8.44 8.29
C GLY A 146 22.87 8.12 9.43
N GLN A 147 23.72 9.08 9.84
CA GLN A 147 24.73 8.90 10.90
C GLN A 147 24.12 8.45 12.24
N ALA A 148 22.84 8.78 12.50
CA ALA A 148 22.08 8.35 13.67
C ALA A 148 20.68 7.79 13.31
N LEU A 149 20.49 7.30 12.07
CA LEU A 149 19.19 6.85 11.56
C LEU A 149 18.08 7.92 11.70
N ASP A 150 18.49 9.18 11.58
CA ASP A 150 17.68 10.39 11.71
C ASP A 150 17.04 10.83 10.39
N ARG A 151 17.32 10.11 9.29
CA ARG A 151 16.87 10.45 7.95
C ARG A 151 15.85 9.45 7.42
N VAL A 152 14.93 9.96 6.61
CA VAL A 152 13.92 9.16 5.92
C VAL A 152 14.53 8.44 4.70
N PRO A 153 14.10 7.21 4.39
CA PRO A 153 14.52 6.49 3.20
C PRO A 153 13.78 6.95 1.93
N GLY A 154 12.90 7.95 2.06
CA GLY A 154 11.96 8.34 1.03
C GLY A 154 10.66 7.52 1.10
N GLY A 155 9.76 7.71 0.14
CA GLY A 155 8.49 7.00 0.09
C GLY A 155 7.82 7.02 -1.28
N SER A 156 6.85 6.14 -1.52
CA SER A 156 6.28 5.19 -0.56
C SER A 156 6.94 3.82 -0.55
N SER A 157 7.93 3.55 -1.41
CA SER A 157 8.67 2.27 -1.39
C SER A 157 9.93 2.33 -0.52
N GLY A 158 9.90 3.08 0.59
CA GLY A 158 11.09 3.31 1.42
C GLY A 158 11.62 2.05 2.10
N GLY A 159 10.76 1.11 2.49
CA GLY A 159 11.19 -0.20 2.99
C GLY A 159 11.96 -1.00 1.94
N SER A 160 11.44 -1.06 0.71
CA SER A 160 12.13 -1.71 -0.42
C SER A 160 13.50 -1.08 -0.70
N ALA A 161 13.59 0.26 -0.69
CA ALA A 161 14.84 0.97 -0.95
C ALA A 161 15.87 0.79 0.18
N ALA A 162 15.45 0.97 1.43
CA ALA A 162 16.30 0.76 2.59
C ALA A 162 16.80 -0.68 2.68
N ALA A 163 15.96 -1.67 2.34
CA ALA A 163 16.35 -3.07 2.32
C ALA A 163 17.48 -3.34 1.32
N VAL A 164 17.38 -2.80 0.09
CA VAL A 164 18.44 -2.98 -0.92
C VAL A 164 19.71 -2.24 -0.52
N ALA A 165 19.61 -0.99 -0.07
CA ALA A 165 20.76 -0.17 0.30
C ALA A 165 21.53 -0.70 1.52
N ALA A 166 20.85 -1.40 2.43
CA ALA A 166 21.44 -2.02 3.61
C ALA A 166 21.77 -3.52 3.42
N ASP A 167 21.75 -4.02 2.18
CA ASP A 167 21.94 -5.43 1.84
C ASP A 167 21.02 -6.40 2.61
N LEU A 168 19.82 -5.95 3.01
CA LEU A 168 18.77 -6.82 3.53
C LEU A 168 17.94 -7.44 2.40
N ALA A 169 18.23 -7.06 1.16
CA ALA A 169 17.66 -7.56 -0.07
C ALA A 169 18.73 -7.53 -1.18
N VAL A 170 18.76 -8.57 -2.02
CA VAL A 170 19.57 -8.55 -3.26
C VAL A 170 18.95 -7.58 -4.26
N ALA A 171 17.62 -7.66 -4.40
CA ALA A 171 16.80 -6.73 -5.15
C ALA A 171 15.39 -6.68 -4.55
N ALA A 172 14.63 -5.66 -4.91
CA ALA A 172 13.26 -5.49 -4.46
C ALA A 172 12.33 -5.04 -5.59
N LEU A 173 11.03 -5.26 -5.40
CA LEU A 173 9.98 -4.57 -6.13
C LEU A 173 9.40 -3.44 -5.28
N GLY A 174 9.07 -2.34 -5.94
CA GLY A 174 8.25 -1.25 -5.41
C GLY A 174 7.14 -0.88 -6.39
N SER A 175 6.42 0.19 -6.05
CA SER A 175 5.41 0.82 -6.91
C SER A 175 5.64 2.33 -6.94
N ASP A 176 5.53 2.95 -8.12
CA ASP A 176 5.75 4.37 -8.37
C ASP A 176 4.49 4.98 -8.99
N THR A 177 3.86 5.90 -8.25
CA THR A 177 2.69 6.65 -8.70
C THR A 177 3.06 8.11 -9.01
N GLY A 178 3.82 8.74 -8.10
CA GLY A 178 4.29 10.13 -8.23
C GLY A 178 5.80 10.30 -8.00
N GLY A 179 6.58 9.22 -8.03
CA GLY A 179 7.99 9.20 -7.62
C GLY A 179 8.35 8.08 -6.65
N SER A 180 7.40 7.23 -6.29
CA SER A 180 7.50 6.31 -5.15
C SER A 180 8.47 5.13 -5.31
N ILE A 181 9.16 4.99 -6.44
CA ILE A 181 10.36 4.13 -6.61
C ILE A 181 11.62 5.01 -6.76
N ARG A 182 11.55 6.02 -7.63
CA ARG A 182 12.71 6.85 -7.99
C ARG A 182 13.21 7.70 -6.82
N GLN A 183 12.32 8.31 -6.05
CA GLN A 183 12.69 9.15 -4.92
C GLN A 183 13.30 8.34 -3.77
N PRO A 184 12.74 7.18 -3.34
CA PRO A 184 13.41 6.33 -2.37
C PRO A 184 14.77 5.82 -2.85
N ALA A 185 14.87 5.46 -4.13
CA ALA A 185 16.13 5.02 -4.70
C ALA A 185 17.21 6.11 -4.67
N ALA A 186 16.84 7.36 -4.99
CA ALA A 186 17.73 8.51 -4.87
C ALA A 186 18.17 8.77 -3.42
N PHE A 187 17.24 8.69 -2.45
CA PHE A 187 17.53 8.93 -1.03
C PHE A 187 18.40 7.82 -0.42
N CYS A 188 18.26 6.59 -0.90
CA CYS A 188 19.02 5.44 -0.43
C CYS A 188 20.26 5.12 -1.30
N GLY A 189 20.55 5.92 -2.33
CA GLY A 189 21.76 5.75 -3.15
C GLY A 189 21.79 4.45 -3.97
N ILE A 190 20.65 4.01 -4.50
CA ILE A 190 20.50 2.78 -5.28
C ILE A 190 19.82 3.04 -6.62
N VAL A 191 19.69 2.02 -7.47
CA VAL A 191 18.96 2.10 -8.74
C VAL A 191 17.48 1.81 -8.51
N GLY A 192 16.62 2.72 -8.96
CA GLY A 192 15.16 2.52 -8.96
C GLY A 192 14.58 2.91 -10.31
N LEU A 193 13.86 1.97 -10.95
CA LEU A 193 13.31 2.18 -12.29
C LEU A 193 11.79 2.10 -12.27
N LYS A 194 11.12 3.18 -12.67
CA LYS A 194 9.71 3.14 -13.06
C LYS A 194 9.64 2.92 -14.58
N PRO A 195 9.12 1.78 -15.07
CA PRO A 195 8.97 1.59 -16.50
C PRO A 195 7.83 2.44 -17.08
N THR A 196 7.67 2.39 -18.40
CA THR A 196 6.52 2.98 -19.09
C THR A 196 5.21 2.45 -18.50
N TYR A 197 4.19 3.30 -18.39
CA TYR A 197 2.86 2.87 -17.98
C TYR A 197 2.36 1.74 -18.91
N GLY A 198 1.85 0.65 -18.32
CA GLY A 198 1.41 -0.54 -19.06
C GLY A 198 2.52 -1.54 -19.43
N ARG A 199 3.81 -1.25 -19.18
CA ARG A 199 4.91 -2.20 -19.45
C ARG A 199 4.93 -3.40 -18.50
N VAL A 200 4.55 -3.17 -17.24
CA VAL A 200 4.40 -4.20 -16.20
C VAL A 200 2.93 -4.23 -15.79
N SER A 201 2.34 -5.41 -15.67
CA SER A 201 0.94 -5.55 -15.27
C SER A 201 0.70 -4.97 -13.87
N ARG A 202 -0.46 -4.34 -13.70
CA ARG A 202 -0.98 -3.87 -12.42
C ARG A 202 -1.93 -4.87 -11.76
N TYR A 203 -2.21 -6.02 -12.40
CA TYR A 203 -3.03 -7.07 -11.78
C TYR A 203 -2.37 -7.57 -10.49
N GLY A 204 -3.10 -7.42 -9.37
CA GLY A 204 -2.62 -7.72 -8.02
C GLY A 204 -1.70 -6.69 -7.37
N LEU A 205 -1.51 -5.53 -8.02
CA LEU A 205 -1.10 -4.32 -7.31
C LEU A 205 -2.35 -3.72 -6.64
N ILE A 206 -2.30 -3.49 -5.33
CA ILE A 206 -3.35 -2.72 -4.66
C ILE A 206 -3.25 -1.27 -5.11
N ALA A 207 -4.28 -0.82 -5.82
CA ALA A 207 -4.29 0.45 -6.54
C ALA A 207 -4.35 1.65 -5.59
N PHE A 208 -3.51 2.64 -5.89
CA PHE A 208 -3.60 4.00 -5.39
C PHE A 208 -4.24 4.89 -6.47
N ALA A 209 -3.51 5.21 -7.53
CA ALA A 209 -4.03 5.93 -8.70
C ALA A 209 -3.81 5.08 -9.96
N SER A 210 -4.90 4.49 -10.44
CA SER A 210 -4.89 3.50 -11.53
C SER A 210 -4.26 4.00 -12.83
N SER A 211 -4.35 5.29 -13.15
CA SER A 211 -3.75 5.87 -14.36
C SER A 211 -2.24 6.17 -14.23
N LEU A 212 -1.68 6.07 -13.02
CA LEU A 212 -0.31 6.48 -12.70
C LEU A 212 0.55 5.33 -12.14
N ASP A 213 -0.08 4.42 -11.40
CA ASP A 213 0.59 3.32 -10.70
C ASP A 213 1.39 2.43 -11.65
N GLN A 214 2.64 2.18 -11.29
CA GLN A 214 3.48 1.24 -12.03
C GLN A 214 4.46 0.51 -11.10
N ILE A 215 4.47 -0.83 -11.15
CA ILE A 215 5.48 -1.65 -10.46
C ILE A 215 6.83 -1.51 -11.18
N GLY A 216 7.91 -1.48 -10.42
CA GLY A 216 9.27 -1.45 -10.95
C GLY A 216 10.32 -1.97 -9.96
N PRO A 217 11.54 -2.28 -10.46
CA PRO A 217 12.61 -2.82 -9.64
C PRO A 217 13.38 -1.73 -8.87
N LEU A 218 13.88 -2.12 -7.70
CA LEU A 218 14.94 -1.45 -6.96
C LEU A 218 16.11 -2.41 -6.79
N THR A 219 17.31 -1.99 -7.21
CA THR A 219 18.50 -2.84 -7.29
C THR A 219 19.77 -2.07 -6.96
N LYS A 220 20.85 -2.79 -6.70
CA LYS A 220 22.15 -2.19 -6.38
C LYS A 220 22.82 -1.57 -7.61
N ASP A 221 22.54 -2.11 -8.80
CA ASP A 221 23.09 -1.62 -10.04
C ASP A 221 22.07 -1.65 -11.20
N VAL A 222 22.47 -1.08 -12.34
CA VAL A 222 21.63 -0.97 -13.54
C VAL A 222 21.44 -2.32 -14.23
N ARG A 223 22.44 -3.21 -14.17
CA ARG A 223 22.37 -4.53 -14.80
C ARG A 223 21.29 -5.37 -14.16
N ASP A 224 21.22 -5.40 -12.84
CA ASP A 224 20.19 -6.11 -12.10
C ASP A 224 18.79 -5.52 -12.33
N ALA A 225 18.67 -4.18 -12.44
CA ALA A 225 17.39 -3.55 -12.79
C ALA A 225 16.86 -4.07 -14.13
N ALA A 226 17.75 -4.23 -15.12
CA ALA A 226 17.41 -4.80 -16.41
C ALA A 226 17.07 -6.30 -16.33
N ILE A 227 17.77 -7.09 -15.48
CA ILE A 227 17.43 -8.49 -15.24
C ILE A 227 16.00 -8.59 -14.67
N VAL A 228 15.70 -7.87 -13.59
CA VAL A 228 14.39 -7.93 -12.94
C VAL A 228 13.30 -7.42 -13.87
N LEU A 229 13.52 -6.30 -14.57
CA LEU A 229 12.54 -5.76 -15.53
C LEU A 229 12.26 -6.76 -16.67
N SER A 230 13.27 -7.47 -17.16
CA SER A 230 13.09 -8.51 -18.20
C SER A 230 12.14 -9.62 -17.74
N VAL A 231 12.09 -9.91 -16.44
CA VAL A 231 11.23 -10.95 -15.86
C VAL A 231 9.82 -10.43 -15.63
N ILE A 232 9.67 -9.23 -15.05
CA ILE A 232 8.36 -8.74 -14.62
C ILE A 232 7.57 -8.02 -15.74
N ALA A 233 8.23 -7.58 -16.81
CA ALA A 233 7.58 -6.89 -17.94
C ALA A 233 6.83 -7.83 -18.89
N GLY A 234 5.92 -7.26 -19.68
CA GLY A 234 5.19 -7.95 -20.74
C GLY A 234 3.68 -7.89 -20.56
N HIS A 235 2.96 -8.12 -21.66
CA HIS A 235 1.50 -8.07 -21.71
C HIS A 235 0.84 -9.07 -20.74
N ASP A 236 -0.29 -8.68 -20.16
CA ASP A 236 -1.11 -9.52 -19.28
C ASP A 236 -2.58 -9.32 -19.61
N GLU A 237 -3.27 -10.40 -19.98
CA GLU A 237 -4.67 -10.37 -20.39
C GLU A 237 -5.62 -9.97 -19.24
N ARG A 238 -5.17 -10.10 -17.98
CA ARG A 238 -5.94 -9.70 -16.79
C ARG A 238 -5.85 -8.21 -16.48
N ASP A 239 -4.99 -7.48 -17.19
CA ASP A 239 -4.82 -6.04 -17.06
C ASP A 239 -5.09 -5.38 -18.40
N SER A 240 -6.29 -4.81 -18.56
CA SER A 240 -6.69 -4.11 -19.79
C SER A 240 -5.83 -2.88 -20.12
N THR A 241 -5.01 -2.40 -19.18
CA THR A 241 -4.05 -1.30 -19.38
C THR A 241 -2.64 -1.77 -19.68
N SER A 242 -2.39 -3.09 -19.60
CA SER A 242 -1.12 -3.67 -19.99
C SER A 242 -0.95 -3.58 -21.50
N ALA A 243 0.12 -2.93 -21.94
CA ALA A 243 0.37 -2.72 -23.35
C ALA A 243 0.71 -4.06 -24.05
N PRO A 244 0.07 -4.41 -25.18
CA PRO A 244 0.39 -5.59 -25.97
C PRO A 244 1.65 -5.35 -26.82
N VAL A 245 2.77 -5.11 -26.13
CA VAL A 245 4.08 -4.79 -26.73
C VAL A 245 5.10 -5.79 -26.21
N ASP A 246 5.84 -6.40 -27.12
CA ASP A 246 6.91 -7.33 -26.80
C ASP A 246 7.94 -6.71 -25.84
N VAL A 247 8.50 -7.54 -24.97
CA VAL A 247 9.54 -7.12 -24.03
C VAL A 247 10.86 -7.00 -24.79
N PRO A 248 11.49 -5.81 -24.82
CA PRO A 248 12.80 -5.65 -25.44
C PRO A 248 13.89 -6.45 -24.72
N GLU A 249 14.95 -6.81 -25.44
CA GLU A 249 16.15 -7.43 -24.88
C GLU A 249 16.99 -6.40 -24.10
N TYR A 250 16.55 -6.04 -22.88
CA TYR A 250 17.18 -4.98 -22.07
C TYR A 250 18.67 -5.23 -21.79
N LEU A 251 19.06 -6.49 -21.52
CA LEU A 251 20.46 -6.82 -21.21
C LEU A 251 21.38 -6.58 -22.41
N ARG A 252 20.92 -6.86 -23.63
CA ARG A 252 21.66 -6.56 -24.85
C ARG A 252 21.74 -5.06 -25.11
N ALA A 253 20.71 -4.31 -24.71
CA ALA A 253 20.72 -2.86 -24.83
C ALA A 253 21.77 -2.19 -23.92
N LEU A 254 22.13 -2.80 -22.78
CA LEU A 254 23.19 -2.30 -21.89
C LEU A 254 24.59 -2.34 -22.52
N GLU A 255 24.81 -3.19 -23.52
CA GLU A 255 26.10 -3.32 -24.20
C GLU A 255 26.29 -2.25 -25.29
N GLN A 256 25.26 -1.46 -25.59
CA GLN A 256 25.34 -0.45 -26.63
C GLN A 256 26.13 0.78 -26.17
N PRO A 257 27.01 1.33 -27.02
CA PRO A 257 27.74 2.54 -26.68
C PRO A 257 26.78 3.73 -26.56
N VAL A 258 27.04 4.61 -25.60
CA VAL A 258 26.26 5.84 -25.40
C VAL A 258 26.71 6.99 -26.30
N LYS A 259 27.85 6.86 -26.97
CA LYS A 259 28.40 7.90 -27.86
C LYS A 259 27.39 8.24 -28.96
N GLY A 260 27.10 9.53 -29.13
CA GLY A 260 26.16 10.04 -30.12
C GLY A 260 24.71 10.10 -29.64
N LEU A 261 24.40 9.66 -28.41
CA LEU A 261 23.11 9.94 -27.79
C LEU A 261 22.95 11.44 -27.48
N ARG A 262 21.70 11.88 -27.31
CA ARG A 262 21.33 13.24 -26.91
C ARG A 262 20.58 13.19 -25.57
N ILE A 263 20.97 14.05 -24.63
CA ILE A 263 20.29 14.26 -23.36
C ILE A 263 19.66 15.65 -23.38
N GLY A 264 18.32 15.69 -23.29
CA GLY A 264 17.59 16.92 -23.01
C GLY A 264 17.61 17.23 -21.52
N VAL A 265 18.17 18.38 -21.14
CA VAL A 265 18.22 18.90 -19.76
C VAL A 265 17.12 19.95 -19.61
N PRO A 266 16.02 19.68 -18.90
CA PRO A 266 14.96 20.66 -18.75
C PRO A 266 15.45 21.92 -18.04
N ALA A 267 15.07 23.09 -18.54
CA ALA A 267 15.22 24.35 -17.82
C ALA A 267 14.25 24.38 -16.64
N LEU A 268 14.64 23.77 -15.52
CA LEU A 268 13.86 23.74 -14.29
C LEU A 268 14.07 25.02 -13.48
N PRO A 269 13.06 25.50 -12.75
CA PRO A 269 13.25 26.55 -11.75
C PRO A 269 14.35 26.15 -10.77
N GLU A 270 15.34 27.01 -10.59
CA GLU A 270 16.45 26.76 -9.67
C GLU A 270 16.08 26.94 -8.19
N GLU A 271 14.91 27.52 -7.95
CA GLU A 271 14.34 27.76 -6.63
C GLU A 271 13.98 26.43 -5.95
N GLY A 272 14.51 26.21 -4.74
CA GLY A 272 14.27 24.99 -3.96
C GLY A 272 15.23 23.82 -4.22
N LEU A 273 16.16 23.93 -5.18
CA LEU A 273 17.17 22.88 -5.40
C LEU A 273 18.45 23.16 -4.60
N ASP A 274 18.83 22.20 -3.75
CA ASP A 274 20.04 22.29 -2.93
C ASP A 274 21.33 22.41 -3.78
N PRO A 275 22.29 23.28 -3.40
CA PRO A 275 23.53 23.48 -4.15
C PRO A 275 24.37 22.21 -4.34
N GLY A 276 24.35 21.28 -3.39
CA GLY A 276 25.02 19.99 -3.50
C GLY A 276 24.43 19.13 -4.61
N ILE A 277 23.11 19.13 -4.74
CA ILE A 277 22.41 18.40 -5.83
C ILE A 277 22.69 19.06 -7.18
N LYS A 278 22.71 20.40 -7.26
CA LYS A 278 23.10 21.14 -8.48
C LYS A 278 24.51 20.73 -8.94
N THR A 279 25.45 20.68 -8.00
CA THR A 279 26.84 20.29 -8.28
C THR A 279 26.93 18.86 -8.79
N ALA A 280 26.28 17.91 -8.09
CA ALA A 280 26.28 16.50 -8.48
C ALA A 280 25.64 16.27 -9.87
N LEU A 281 24.55 16.99 -10.19
CA LEU A 281 23.92 16.91 -11.51
C LEU A 281 24.85 17.43 -12.61
N ALA A 282 25.52 18.57 -12.38
CA ALA A 282 26.47 19.13 -13.34
C ALA A 282 27.66 18.18 -13.57
N GLU A 283 28.16 17.53 -12.52
CA GLU A 283 29.22 16.53 -12.63
C GLU A 283 28.77 15.29 -13.42
N ALA A 284 27.55 14.80 -13.18
CA ALA A 284 26.98 13.69 -13.94
C ALA A 284 26.85 14.02 -15.44
N LEU A 285 26.38 15.21 -15.80
CA LEU A 285 26.30 15.66 -17.20
C LEU A 285 27.68 15.72 -17.87
N ARG A 286 28.71 16.21 -17.16
CA ARG A 286 30.10 16.22 -17.66
C ARG A 286 30.64 14.81 -17.91
N VAL A 287 30.23 13.81 -17.13
CA VAL A 287 30.59 12.40 -17.40
C VAL A 287 30.02 11.97 -18.75
N PHE A 288 28.74 12.24 -19.02
CA PHE A 288 28.11 11.91 -20.30
C PHE A 288 28.75 12.64 -21.48
N GLU A 289 29.08 13.93 -21.33
CA GLU A 289 29.78 14.70 -22.36
C GLU A 289 31.15 14.10 -22.71
N ARG A 290 31.93 13.67 -21.70
CA ARG A 290 33.20 12.96 -21.91
C ARG A 290 33.03 11.61 -22.61
N LEU A 291 31.87 10.97 -22.46
CA LEU A 291 31.51 9.73 -23.17
C LEU A 291 30.99 10.00 -24.59
N GLY A 292 30.97 11.25 -25.04
CA GLY A 292 30.56 11.65 -26.39
C GLY A 292 29.04 11.76 -26.55
N VAL A 293 28.31 12.01 -25.47
CA VAL A 293 26.87 12.35 -25.48
C VAL A 293 26.71 13.86 -25.62
N THR A 294 25.75 14.31 -26.41
CA THR A 294 25.41 15.74 -26.53
C THR A 294 24.33 16.11 -25.53
N THR A 295 24.54 17.19 -24.78
CA THR A 295 23.57 17.76 -23.83
C THR A 295 22.92 19.00 -24.44
N GLU A 296 21.60 19.14 -24.31
CA GLU A 296 20.86 20.30 -24.81
C GLU A 296 19.83 20.74 -23.78
N THR A 297 19.75 22.04 -23.52
CA THR A 297 18.68 22.58 -22.68
C THR A 297 17.35 22.52 -23.42
N VAL A 298 16.31 22.01 -22.76
CA VAL A 298 14.95 21.89 -23.32
C VAL A 298 13.92 22.61 -22.45
N ALA A 299 12.88 23.15 -23.09
CA ALA A 299 11.78 23.81 -22.38
C ALA A 299 10.66 22.81 -22.08
N LEU A 300 10.18 22.80 -20.83
CA LEU A 300 8.97 22.09 -20.41
C LEU A 300 7.97 23.10 -19.82
N PRO A 301 7.19 23.81 -20.66
CA PRO A 301 6.46 25.01 -20.25
C PRO A 301 5.40 24.77 -19.17
N HIS A 302 4.94 23.52 -18.99
CA HIS A 302 3.90 23.16 -18.03
C HIS A 302 4.45 22.45 -16.78
N ILE A 303 5.77 22.32 -16.61
CA ILE A 303 6.36 21.51 -15.54
C ILE A 303 6.02 22.03 -14.13
N SER A 304 5.81 23.34 -13.99
CA SER A 304 5.38 23.97 -12.73
C SER A 304 4.05 23.43 -12.23
N HIS A 305 3.15 23.02 -13.13
CA HIS A 305 1.83 22.50 -12.80
C HIS A 305 1.79 21.00 -12.50
N ALA A 306 2.93 20.30 -12.62
CA ALA A 306 2.97 18.85 -12.53
C ALA A 306 2.54 18.33 -11.14
N VAL A 307 2.98 19.00 -10.06
CA VAL A 307 2.65 18.59 -8.69
C VAL A 307 1.16 18.82 -8.39
N GLU A 308 0.63 19.98 -8.76
CA GLU A 308 -0.78 20.33 -8.58
C GLU A 308 -1.69 19.36 -9.35
N THR A 309 -1.36 19.10 -10.61
CA THR A 309 -2.09 18.16 -11.48
C THR A 309 -2.07 16.75 -10.90
N TYR A 310 -0.90 16.29 -10.43
CA TYR A 310 -0.75 14.99 -9.77
C TYR A 310 -1.68 14.85 -8.56
N TYR A 311 -1.70 15.84 -7.66
CA TYR A 311 -2.51 15.73 -6.45
C TYR A 311 -4.01 15.74 -6.75
N ILE A 312 -4.47 16.46 -7.77
CA ILE A 312 -5.88 16.41 -8.19
C ILE A 312 -6.23 15.01 -8.71
N ILE A 313 -5.45 14.47 -9.65
CA ILE A 313 -5.74 13.18 -10.29
C ILE A 313 -5.62 12.03 -9.28
N ALA A 314 -4.49 11.97 -8.56
CA ALA A 314 -4.20 10.85 -7.66
C ALA A 314 -5.20 10.76 -6.51
N THR A 315 -5.59 11.89 -5.92
CA THR A 315 -6.59 11.88 -4.83
C THR A 315 -7.99 11.54 -5.32
N ALA A 316 -8.39 12.04 -6.50
CA ALA A 316 -9.68 11.70 -7.10
C ALA A 316 -9.77 10.19 -7.39
N GLU A 317 -8.77 9.61 -8.05
CA GLU A 317 -8.77 8.17 -8.32
C GLU A 317 -8.70 7.35 -7.04
N ALA A 318 -7.89 7.75 -6.06
CA ALA A 318 -7.77 7.02 -4.83
C ALA A 318 -9.06 7.02 -4.01
N SER A 319 -9.82 8.12 -4.00
CA SER A 319 -11.14 8.19 -3.38
C SER A 319 -12.10 7.12 -3.92
N SER A 320 -12.00 6.80 -5.22
CA SER A 320 -12.77 5.73 -5.83
C SER A 320 -12.14 4.35 -5.61
N ASN A 321 -10.80 4.22 -5.70
CA ASN A 321 -10.13 2.93 -5.60
C ASN A 321 -10.23 2.34 -4.19
N LEU A 322 -10.08 3.18 -3.16
CA LEU A 322 -10.10 2.79 -1.76
C LEU A 322 -11.53 2.60 -1.20
N ALA A 323 -12.57 3.05 -1.90
CA ALA A 323 -13.97 2.88 -1.47
C ALA A 323 -14.39 1.41 -1.24
N ARG A 324 -13.62 0.45 -1.77
CA ARG A 324 -13.83 -1.00 -1.56
C ARG A 324 -13.46 -1.49 -0.16
N TYR A 325 -12.74 -0.70 0.64
CA TYR A 325 -12.28 -1.08 1.97
C TYR A 325 -13.34 -0.70 3.02
N ASP A 326 -14.44 -1.44 3.02
CA ASP A 326 -15.62 -1.22 3.85
C ASP A 326 -15.75 -2.20 5.03
N GLY A 327 -14.82 -3.17 5.13
CA GLY A 327 -14.86 -4.23 6.14
C GLY A 327 -15.97 -5.27 5.91
N VAL A 328 -16.69 -5.24 4.79
CA VAL A 328 -17.77 -6.20 4.48
C VAL A 328 -17.20 -7.50 3.94
N LYS A 329 -16.35 -7.43 2.92
CA LYS A 329 -15.78 -8.63 2.27
C LYS A 329 -14.45 -9.05 2.88
N TYR A 330 -13.63 -8.09 3.28
CA TYR A 330 -12.30 -8.31 3.83
C TYR A 330 -11.79 -7.04 4.53
N GLY A 331 -10.66 -7.17 5.25
CA GLY A 331 -10.07 -6.10 6.01
C GLY A 331 -10.69 -5.93 7.39
N LEU A 332 -10.31 -4.84 8.06
CA LEU A 332 -10.79 -4.49 9.37
C LEU A 332 -12.27 -4.12 9.29
N ARG A 333 -13.06 -4.72 10.16
CA ARG A 333 -14.43 -4.31 10.44
C ARG A 333 -14.47 -3.78 11.86
N ALA A 334 -14.86 -2.52 12.04
CA ALA A 334 -15.24 -2.04 13.36
C ALA A 334 -16.51 -2.81 13.80
N THR A 335 -16.42 -3.53 14.92
CA THR A 335 -17.52 -4.38 15.40
C THR A 335 -18.70 -3.50 15.83
N VAL A 336 -19.90 -3.85 15.34
CA VAL A 336 -21.18 -3.32 15.82
C VAL A 336 -21.41 -3.83 17.24
N SER A 337 -21.45 -2.93 18.22
CA SER A 337 -21.83 -3.29 19.59
C SER A 337 -23.25 -2.82 19.88
N GLY A 338 -24.04 -3.68 20.51
CA GLY A 338 -25.35 -3.30 21.05
C GLY A 338 -25.12 -2.44 22.29
N LEU A 339 -25.80 -1.31 22.39
CA LEU A 339 -25.71 -0.42 23.54
C LEU A 339 -27.01 -0.53 24.34
N ARG A 340 -26.89 -0.57 25.67
CA ARG A 340 -28.04 -0.48 26.59
C ARG A 340 -27.87 0.75 27.47
N SER A 341 -28.97 1.44 27.72
CA SER A 341 -29.06 2.43 28.79
C SER A 341 -28.93 1.72 30.14
N PRO A 342 -28.26 2.29 31.16
CA PRO A 342 -28.13 1.63 32.45
C PRO A 342 -29.45 1.73 33.22
N VAL A 343 -29.63 0.81 34.17
CA VAL A 343 -30.72 0.84 35.16
C VAL A 343 -30.58 2.03 36.13
N SER A 344 -29.46 2.78 36.11
CA SER A 344 -29.30 4.05 36.83
C SER A 344 -28.21 4.98 36.26
N GLY A 345 -28.61 6.15 35.75
CA GLY A 345 -27.78 7.35 35.51
C GLY A 345 -26.90 7.36 34.25
N LEU A 346 -27.13 8.38 33.38
CA LEU A 346 -26.30 9.02 32.33
C LEU A 346 -25.12 8.27 31.64
N ARG A 347 -25.04 6.93 31.66
CA ARG A 347 -23.88 6.17 31.17
C ARG A 347 -24.30 4.96 30.35
N TRP A 348 -24.28 5.05 29.03
CA TRP A 348 -24.60 3.90 28.17
C TRP A 348 -23.47 2.86 28.20
N GLU A 349 -23.83 1.61 28.45
CA GLU A 349 -22.85 0.52 28.48
C GLU A 349 -22.83 -0.23 27.15
N VAL A 350 -21.62 -0.60 26.73
CA VAL A 350 -21.37 -1.39 25.52
C VAL A 350 -21.56 -2.88 25.82
N TYR A 351 -22.40 -3.53 25.04
CA TYR A 351 -22.64 -4.98 25.06
C TYR A 351 -22.14 -5.66 23.79
N THR A 352 -21.81 -6.94 23.93
CA THR A 352 -21.46 -7.85 22.83
C THR A 352 -22.40 -9.06 22.80
N HIS A 353 -22.22 -9.96 21.83
CA HIS A 353 -23.01 -11.19 21.69
C HIS A 353 -24.54 -10.93 21.58
N GLY A 354 -24.91 -9.94 20.76
CA GLY A 354 -26.32 -9.54 20.57
C GLY A 354 -26.94 -8.89 21.81
N GLY A 355 -26.17 -8.06 22.53
CA GLY A 355 -26.66 -7.30 23.67
C GLY A 355 -26.75 -8.08 24.98
N ARG A 356 -26.03 -9.20 25.10
CA ARG A 356 -26.10 -10.14 26.25
C ARG A 356 -24.92 -10.04 27.20
N THR A 357 -23.74 -9.68 26.70
CA THR A 357 -22.51 -9.66 27.50
C THR A 357 -22.04 -8.23 27.70
N PRO A 358 -22.09 -7.67 28.93
CA PRO A 358 -21.56 -6.34 29.22
C PRO A 358 -20.04 -6.33 29.07
N THR A 359 -19.50 -5.23 28.58
CA THR A 359 -18.04 -5.05 28.43
C THR A 359 -17.44 -4.16 29.52
N GLY A 360 -18.26 -3.50 30.35
CA GLY A 360 -17.82 -2.47 31.31
C GLY A 360 -17.40 -1.15 30.66
N LYS A 361 -17.42 -1.05 29.33
CA LYS A 361 -17.08 0.17 28.59
C LYS A 361 -18.28 1.09 28.47
N ASP A 362 -18.02 2.38 28.67
CA ASP A 362 -18.96 3.44 28.32
C ASP A 362 -19.04 3.61 26.79
N ALA A 363 -20.22 3.86 26.24
CA ALA A 363 -20.46 3.98 24.81
C ALA A 363 -19.70 5.14 24.16
N ILE A 364 -19.62 6.29 24.82
CA ILE A 364 -18.92 7.47 24.31
C ILE A 364 -17.41 7.22 24.33
N ALA A 365 -16.90 6.68 25.44
CA ALA A 365 -15.49 6.32 25.55
C ALA A 365 -15.09 5.25 24.51
N TRP A 366 -15.97 4.27 24.28
CA TRP A 366 -15.77 3.24 23.27
C TRP A 366 -15.80 3.81 21.85
N ALA A 367 -16.73 4.73 21.55
CA ALA A 367 -16.82 5.38 20.24
C ALA A 367 -15.55 6.16 19.91
N LYS A 368 -15.01 6.93 20.88
CA LYS A 368 -13.74 7.65 20.73
C LYS A 368 -12.54 6.70 20.55
N ASP A 369 -12.49 5.61 21.30
CA ASP A 369 -11.45 4.58 21.15
C ASP A 369 -11.56 3.88 19.79
N ALA A 370 -12.78 3.64 19.28
CA ALA A 370 -13.01 3.10 17.94
C ALA A 370 -12.52 4.06 16.84
N GLU A 371 -12.86 5.35 16.92
CA GLU A 371 -12.36 6.38 16.00
C GLU A 371 -10.82 6.44 16.02
N GLN A 372 -10.20 6.47 17.21
CA GLN A 372 -8.74 6.49 17.36
C GLN A 372 -8.06 5.25 16.75
N ARG A 373 -8.76 4.12 16.70
CA ARG A 373 -8.30 2.86 16.10
C ARG A 373 -8.60 2.76 14.60
N GLY A 374 -9.18 3.81 14.00
CA GLY A 374 -9.43 3.88 12.56
C GLY A 374 -10.79 3.33 12.13
N ALA A 375 -11.80 3.32 13.01
CA ALA A 375 -13.17 3.05 12.57
C ALA A 375 -13.61 4.09 11.53
N GLY A 376 -14.18 3.64 10.41
CA GLY A 376 -14.69 4.52 9.36
C GLY A 376 -16.10 5.03 9.61
N GLU A 377 -16.87 4.33 10.44
CA GLU A 377 -18.24 4.69 10.85
C GLU A 377 -18.60 3.98 12.15
N ILE A 378 -19.65 4.44 12.83
CA ILE A 378 -20.22 3.81 14.02
C ILE A 378 -21.69 3.47 13.77
N LEU A 379 -22.00 2.17 13.67
CA LEU A 379 -23.38 1.69 13.70
C LEU A 379 -23.83 1.51 15.16
N LEU A 380 -24.75 2.37 15.60
CA LEU A 380 -25.29 2.39 16.95
C LEU A 380 -26.63 1.65 17.00
N THR A 381 -26.60 0.42 17.50
CA THR A 381 -27.84 -0.32 17.78
C THR A 381 -28.21 -0.19 19.25
N SER A 382 -29.27 0.58 19.55
CA SER A 382 -29.85 0.62 20.90
C SER A 382 -30.69 -0.63 21.13
N MET A 383 -30.24 -1.49 22.04
CA MET A 383 -30.94 -2.74 22.36
C MET A 383 -32.27 -2.49 23.09
N ASP A 384 -32.44 -1.32 23.70
CA ASP A 384 -33.67 -0.93 24.38
C ASP A 384 -34.74 -0.43 23.40
N ARG A 385 -34.31 -0.04 22.19
CA ARG A 385 -35.19 0.38 21.09
C ARG A 385 -35.37 -0.68 20.02
N ASP A 386 -34.43 -1.61 19.89
CA ASP A 386 -34.46 -2.61 18.82
C ASP A 386 -35.75 -3.44 18.83
N GLY A 387 -36.35 -3.60 17.65
CA GLY A 387 -37.64 -4.27 17.46
C GLY A 387 -38.90 -3.58 18.02
N THR A 388 -38.78 -2.46 18.75
CA THR A 388 -39.94 -1.80 19.40
C THR A 388 -40.82 -0.98 18.46
N LYS A 389 -40.27 -0.55 17.32
CA LYS A 389 -40.88 0.45 16.41
C LYS A 389 -41.21 1.80 17.08
N ALA A 390 -40.64 2.10 18.25
CA ALA A 390 -40.94 3.30 19.05
C ALA A 390 -39.99 4.48 18.80
N GLY A 391 -39.21 4.43 17.72
CA GLY A 391 -38.17 5.41 17.40
C GLY A 391 -36.77 4.97 17.81
N TYR A 392 -35.77 5.60 17.18
CA TYR A 392 -34.36 5.42 17.52
C TYR A 392 -34.05 6.01 18.90
N ASP A 393 -32.91 5.63 19.47
CA ASP A 393 -32.42 6.20 20.73
C ASP A 393 -31.72 7.53 20.47
N LEU A 394 -32.50 8.62 20.41
CA LEU A 394 -32.00 9.94 19.99
C LEU A 394 -30.96 10.51 20.95
N GLU A 395 -31.11 10.30 22.26
CA GLU A 395 -30.14 10.80 23.25
C GLU A 395 -28.79 10.11 23.11
N LEU A 396 -28.79 8.77 23.02
CA LEU A 396 -27.58 8.00 22.79
C LEU A 396 -26.94 8.36 21.45
N THR A 397 -27.75 8.42 20.39
CA THR A 397 -27.28 8.73 19.03
C THR A 397 -26.59 10.09 19.01
N LYS A 398 -27.24 11.11 19.61
CA LYS A 398 -26.68 12.46 19.72
C LYS A 398 -25.40 12.49 20.54
N ALA A 399 -25.38 11.82 21.69
CA ALA A 399 -24.21 11.80 22.56
C ALA A 399 -22.98 11.19 21.88
N VAL A 400 -23.18 10.17 21.02
CA VAL A 400 -22.08 9.58 20.25
C VAL A 400 -21.73 10.44 19.03
N ALA A 401 -22.71 10.93 18.27
CA ALA A 401 -22.48 11.79 17.10
C ALA A 401 -21.71 13.07 17.47
N ASP A 402 -22.05 13.70 18.60
CA ASP A 402 -21.33 14.89 19.11
C ASP A 402 -19.90 14.55 19.60
N ALA A 403 -19.59 13.28 19.83
CA ALA A 403 -18.35 12.83 20.45
C ALA A 403 -17.26 12.35 19.47
N VAL A 404 -17.62 12.05 18.22
CA VAL A 404 -16.72 11.53 17.18
C VAL A 404 -16.82 12.35 15.90
N ARG A 405 -15.82 12.23 15.01
CA ARG A 405 -15.83 12.92 13.70
C ARG A 405 -16.18 12.02 12.52
N ILE A 406 -16.41 10.74 12.78
CA ILE A 406 -16.74 9.73 11.78
C ILE A 406 -18.26 9.54 11.71
N PRO A 407 -18.80 9.13 10.56
CA PRO A 407 -20.24 8.92 10.38
C PRO A 407 -20.87 8.03 11.46
N VAL A 408 -22.02 8.44 11.96
CA VAL A 408 -22.83 7.70 12.93
C VAL A 408 -24.13 7.24 12.30
N ILE A 409 -24.42 5.95 12.41
CA ILE A 409 -25.62 5.32 11.87
C ILE A 409 -26.54 4.92 13.01
N ALA A 410 -27.73 5.53 13.09
CA ALA A 410 -28.75 5.16 14.06
C ALA A 410 -29.42 3.82 13.66
N SER A 411 -29.54 2.89 14.60
CA SER A 411 -30.10 1.55 14.39
C SER A 411 -30.91 1.08 15.59
N GLY A 412 -31.95 0.29 15.33
CA GLY A 412 -32.88 -0.24 16.32
C GLY A 412 -33.99 0.75 16.70
N GLY A 413 -35.24 0.40 16.34
CA GLY A 413 -36.45 1.12 16.78
C GLY A 413 -37.23 1.89 15.72
N ALA A 414 -36.77 1.94 14.47
CA ALA A 414 -37.51 2.58 13.38
C ALA A 414 -38.94 2.02 13.23
N GLY A 415 -39.91 2.89 12.96
CA GLY A 415 -41.32 2.49 12.85
C GLY A 415 -42.18 3.41 11.97
N THR A 416 -41.86 4.71 11.96
CA THR A 416 -42.59 5.72 11.18
C THR A 416 -41.62 6.59 10.40
N LEU A 417 -42.13 7.36 9.42
CA LEU A 417 -41.34 8.36 8.69
C LEU A 417 -40.73 9.42 9.63
N GLU A 418 -41.40 9.76 10.73
CA GLU A 418 -40.91 10.72 11.72
C GLU A 418 -39.62 10.24 12.37
N HIS A 419 -39.51 8.94 12.68
CA HIS A 419 -38.34 8.38 13.34
C HIS A 419 -37.06 8.56 12.50
N PHE A 420 -37.16 8.50 11.16
CA PHE A 420 -36.02 8.75 10.28
C PHE A 420 -35.61 10.21 10.29
N TYR A 421 -36.58 11.13 10.29
CA TYR A 421 -36.29 12.56 10.38
C TYR A 421 -35.61 12.88 11.71
N ASP A 422 -36.19 12.41 12.83
CA ASP A 422 -35.65 12.63 14.16
C ASP A 422 -34.24 12.07 14.33
N ALA A 423 -33.95 10.88 13.79
CA ALA A 423 -32.60 10.31 13.84
C ALA A 423 -31.56 11.24 13.19
N LEU A 424 -31.88 11.82 12.03
CA LEU A 424 -30.96 12.65 11.27
C LEU A 424 -30.87 14.09 11.81
N THR A 425 -31.99 14.67 12.28
CA THR A 425 -32.03 16.08 12.69
C THR A 425 -31.88 16.30 14.19
N VAL A 426 -32.45 15.41 15.01
CA VAL A 426 -32.41 15.50 16.49
C VAL A 426 -31.28 14.65 17.03
N GLY A 427 -31.18 13.41 16.56
CA GLY A 427 -30.11 12.49 16.93
C GLY A 427 -28.76 12.84 16.30
N GLY A 428 -28.74 13.65 15.24
CA GLY A 428 -27.51 14.03 14.53
C GLY A 428 -26.81 12.86 13.82
N ALA A 429 -27.53 11.78 13.53
CA ALA A 429 -26.97 10.68 12.75
C ALA A 429 -26.76 11.08 11.29
N ASP A 430 -25.71 10.54 10.68
CA ASP A 430 -25.44 10.68 9.25
C ASP A 430 -26.29 9.73 8.41
N ALA A 431 -26.72 8.61 8.99
CA ALA A 431 -27.63 7.66 8.36
C ALA A 431 -28.52 6.95 9.38
N ALA A 432 -29.61 6.35 8.88
CA ALA A 432 -30.56 5.60 9.69
C ALA A 432 -30.82 4.23 9.07
N LEU A 433 -30.60 3.17 9.86
CA LEU A 433 -30.80 1.77 9.45
C LEU A 433 -32.20 1.31 9.86
N ALA A 434 -32.94 0.70 8.92
CA ALA A 434 -34.29 0.21 9.13
C ALA A 434 -34.59 -1.05 8.30
N ALA A 435 -33.71 -2.05 8.41
CA ALA A 435 -33.76 -3.27 7.59
C ALA A 435 -35.15 -3.95 7.61
N SER A 436 -35.75 -4.10 8.79
CA SER A 436 -37.05 -4.79 8.95
C SER A 436 -38.19 -4.09 8.23
N LEU A 437 -38.27 -2.75 8.29
CA LEU A 437 -39.37 -2.00 7.65
C LEU A 437 -39.35 -2.17 6.13
N PHE A 438 -38.15 -2.13 5.53
CA PHE A 438 -37.98 -2.29 4.09
C PHE A 438 -38.14 -3.74 3.65
N HIS A 439 -37.65 -4.70 4.45
CA HIS A 439 -37.76 -6.12 4.13
C HIS A 439 -39.21 -6.62 4.16
N PHE A 440 -40.01 -6.14 5.12
CA PHE A 440 -41.42 -6.49 5.23
C PHE A 440 -42.37 -5.58 4.43
N GLY A 441 -41.83 -4.61 3.70
CA GLY A 441 -42.61 -3.72 2.84
C GLY A 441 -43.55 -2.78 3.60
N GLU A 442 -43.27 -2.51 4.87
CA GLU A 442 -44.10 -1.61 5.71
C GLU A 442 -43.90 -0.13 5.32
N LEU A 443 -42.70 0.20 4.83
CA LEU A 443 -42.36 1.47 4.18
C LEU A 443 -41.45 1.18 2.99
N SER A 444 -41.50 2.02 1.95
CA SER A 444 -40.50 1.97 0.89
C SER A 444 -39.36 2.96 1.15
N ILE A 445 -38.17 2.65 0.60
CA ILE A 445 -37.02 3.58 0.60
C ILE A 445 -37.41 4.90 -0.07
N GLY A 446 -38.24 4.83 -1.12
CA GLY A 446 -38.76 6.02 -1.82
C GLY A 446 -39.58 6.91 -0.91
N ASP A 447 -40.51 6.35 -0.14
CA ASP A 447 -41.37 7.12 0.77
C ASP A 447 -40.55 7.86 1.84
N VAL A 448 -39.56 7.18 2.41
CA VAL A 448 -38.64 7.78 3.39
C VAL A 448 -37.86 8.94 2.76
N LYS A 449 -37.26 8.73 1.59
CA LYS A 449 -36.49 9.77 0.90
C LYS A 449 -37.34 10.99 0.53
N HIS A 450 -38.53 10.79 -0.02
CA HIS A 450 -39.43 11.90 -0.34
C HIS A 450 -39.88 12.65 0.92
N SER A 451 -40.18 11.94 2.01
CA SER A 451 -40.54 12.56 3.29
C SER A 451 -39.38 13.39 3.86
N LEU A 452 -38.15 12.90 3.78
CA LEU A 452 -36.96 13.61 4.24
C LEU A 452 -36.68 14.85 3.37
N ALA A 453 -36.72 14.69 2.04
CA ALA A 453 -36.52 15.79 1.10
C ALA A 453 -37.57 16.89 1.25
N ALA A 454 -38.85 16.53 1.44
CA ALA A 454 -39.95 17.47 1.67
C ALA A 454 -39.76 18.30 2.95
N ARG A 455 -38.94 17.82 3.89
CA ARG A 455 -38.62 18.49 5.17
C ARG A 455 -37.23 19.13 5.16
N GLY A 456 -36.59 19.23 3.99
CA GLY A 456 -35.31 19.91 3.80
C GLY A 456 -34.08 19.10 4.22
N VAL A 457 -34.21 17.80 4.48
CA VAL A 457 -33.06 16.94 4.77
C VAL A 457 -32.38 16.56 3.43
N PRO A 458 -31.06 16.80 3.26
CA PRO A 458 -30.36 16.48 2.02
C PRO A 458 -30.32 14.96 1.78
N VAL A 459 -31.10 14.49 0.82
CA VAL A 459 -31.13 13.08 0.41
C VAL A 459 -31.22 12.96 -1.10
N ARG A 460 -30.62 11.90 -1.66
CA ARG A 460 -30.75 11.58 -3.08
C ARG A 460 -32.09 10.89 -3.33
N VAL A 461 -33.07 11.65 -3.78
CA VAL A 461 -34.40 11.16 -4.18
C VAL A 461 -34.29 10.26 -5.41
#